data_AF-A0A673YP09-F1
#
_entry.id   AF-A0A673YP09-F1
#
_cell.length_a   1.000
_cell.length_b   1.000
_cell.length_c   1.000
_cell.angle_alpha   90.00
_cell.angle_beta   90.00
_cell.angle_gamma   90.00
#
_symmetry.space_group_name_H-M   'P 1'
#
loop_
_entity.id
_entity.type
_entity.pdbx_description
1 polymer ?
#
loop_
_entity_poly.entity_id
_entity_poly.type
_entity_poly.pdbx_seq_one_letter_code
_entity_poly.pdbx_strand_id
1 'polypeptide(L)'
;MAEEVTKTTGGLSVGELYVSDKEGNDQDGEGTEQKPFKTSLRALTFAGKEPFPTIYVDSQKEGERWAVISKTQMKNVMKVFAREQMKSDSKDKKEAEDSERREKNLEEAKKITIENDSSLPEPKTVKIYQLEPLRGERVKVFGWVHRMRKQGKNLLFIVLRDGTGFLQCVLNDKLDLLSRLEDLVCDVVDRVLKSPAASLLYQVNPDFKPPKRPFKRINYSDAIIWLKEHDIKKDDGTYYEFGEVHFDYE
;
A
#
# COMPACT_ATOMS: atom_id res chain seq x y z
N MET A 1 39.17 -36.24 14.64
CA MET A 1 39.60 -35.02 15.34
C MET A 1 38.39 -34.11 15.37
N ALA A 2 37.59 -34.29 16.41
CA ALA A 2 36.29 -33.67 16.58
C ALA A 2 36.45 -32.28 17.21
N GLU A 3 35.62 -31.36 16.72
CA GLU A 3 34.93 -30.28 17.42
C GLU A 3 35.74 -29.34 18.33
N GLU A 4 35.72 -28.04 18.03
CA GLU A 4 34.69 -27.18 18.62
C GLU A 4 34.60 -25.82 17.91
N VAL A 5 33.41 -25.57 17.35
CA VAL A 5 32.88 -24.25 17.04
C VAL A 5 32.32 -23.70 18.35
N THR A 6 32.96 -22.72 18.96
CA THR A 6 32.37 -21.98 20.09
C THR A 6 32.08 -20.55 19.66
N LYS A 7 30.80 -20.32 19.34
CA LYS A 7 30.11 -19.06 19.57
C LYS A 7 30.48 -18.52 20.95
N THR A 8 30.86 -17.25 21.03
CA THR A 8 30.74 -16.48 22.27
C THR A 8 29.96 -15.20 21.99
N THR A 9 28.64 -15.36 21.93
CA THR A 9 27.73 -14.33 22.46
C THR A 9 27.88 -14.34 23.97
N GLY A 10 28.50 -13.30 24.54
CA GLY A 10 28.62 -13.17 26.00
C GLY A 10 29.25 -11.85 26.46
N GLY A 11 28.43 -11.01 27.10
CA GLY A 11 28.85 -10.05 28.12
C GLY A 11 29.63 -8.81 27.64
N LEU A 12 28.98 -7.64 27.63
CA LEU A 12 29.65 -6.35 27.52
C LEU A 12 30.67 -6.20 28.66
N SER A 13 31.95 -6.42 28.36
CA SER A 13 33.03 -5.73 29.06
C SER A 13 33.10 -4.31 28.52
N VAL A 14 33.26 -3.34 29.43
CA VAL A 14 33.47 -1.93 29.09
C VAL A 14 34.88 -1.81 28.51
N GLY A 15 35.06 -2.20 27.23
CA GLY A 15 36.34 -2.16 26.55
C GLY A 15 36.80 -0.73 26.29
N GLU A 16 38.10 -0.48 26.19
CA GLU A 16 38.65 0.81 25.77
C GLU A 16 38.66 0.89 24.24
N LEU A 17 38.35 2.06 23.67
CA LEU A 17 38.43 2.29 22.22
C LEU A 17 39.54 3.27 21.89
N TYR A 18 40.33 2.95 20.87
CA TYR A 18 41.47 3.75 20.43
C TYR A 18 41.15 4.43 19.09
N VAL A 19 41.42 5.74 19.03
CA VAL A 19 41.16 6.60 17.87
C VAL A 19 42.43 7.38 17.54
N SER A 20 42.96 7.22 16.33
CA SER A 20 44.12 7.96 15.86
C SER A 20 43.79 8.65 14.54
N ASP A 21 43.93 9.97 14.48
CA ASP A 21 43.70 10.72 13.24
C ASP A 21 44.81 10.43 12.21
N LYS A 22 46.01 10.09 12.71
CA LYS A 22 47.21 9.84 11.92
C LYS A 22 47.32 8.41 11.40
N GLU A 23 47.03 7.43 12.26
CA GLU A 23 47.28 6.00 11.97
C GLU A 23 45.99 5.15 11.95
N GLY A 24 44.84 5.75 12.23
CA GLY A 24 43.57 5.05 12.26
C GLY A 24 42.91 4.90 10.89
N ASN A 25 42.02 3.91 10.80
CA ASN A 25 41.19 3.66 9.63
C ASN A 25 39.73 3.41 10.06
N ASP A 26 38.77 4.12 9.49
CA ASP A 26 37.35 3.95 9.83
C ASP A 26 36.66 2.79 9.12
N GLN A 27 37.24 2.27 8.03
CA GLN A 27 36.70 1.13 7.28
C GLN A 27 37.16 -0.20 7.89
N ASP A 28 38.48 -0.33 8.11
CA ASP A 28 39.12 -1.59 8.53
C ASP A 28 39.64 -1.57 9.98
N GLY A 29 39.53 -0.42 10.67
CA GLY A 29 39.90 -0.32 12.08
C GLY A 29 38.98 -1.15 12.96
N GLU A 30 39.55 -1.76 14.01
CA GLU A 30 38.83 -2.58 14.98
C GLU A 30 38.63 -1.84 16.31
N GLY A 31 39.22 -0.64 16.45
CA GLY A 31 39.15 0.16 17.68
C GLY A 31 40.13 -0.28 18.76
N THR A 32 41.06 -1.17 18.43
CA THR A 32 42.16 -1.61 19.31
C THR A 32 43.37 -0.69 19.18
N GLU A 33 44.30 -0.76 20.12
CA GLU A 33 45.56 0.01 20.05
C GLU A 33 46.35 -0.29 18.76
N GLN A 34 46.31 -1.53 18.26
CA GLN A 34 47.02 -1.95 17.05
C GLN A 34 46.31 -1.55 15.75
N LYS A 35 44.97 -1.45 15.80
CA LYS A 35 44.13 -1.04 14.65
C LYS A 35 43.10 0.00 15.11
N PRO A 36 43.55 1.23 15.42
CA PRO A 36 42.66 2.25 15.94
C PRO A 36 41.68 2.72 14.86
N PHE A 37 40.53 3.22 15.30
CA PHE A 37 39.63 3.96 14.41
C PHE A 37 40.28 5.29 14.00
N LYS A 38 39.86 5.86 12.88
CA LYS A 38 40.31 7.19 12.48
C LYS A 38 39.52 8.29 13.18
N THR A 39 38.22 8.09 13.35
CA THR A 39 37.31 9.09 13.94
C THR A 39 36.63 8.58 15.20
N SER A 40 36.43 9.50 16.16
CA SER A 40 35.68 9.20 17.38
C SER A 40 34.20 8.92 17.10
N LEU A 41 33.66 9.41 15.99
CA LEU A 41 32.30 9.11 15.55
C LEU A 41 32.16 7.61 15.23
N ARG A 42 33.10 7.05 14.46
CA ARG A 42 33.14 5.62 14.15
C ARG A 42 33.24 4.76 15.41
N ALA A 43 34.02 5.19 16.40
CA ALA A 43 34.12 4.54 17.70
C ALA A 43 32.76 4.51 18.45
N LEU A 44 32.01 5.61 18.47
CA LEU A 44 30.67 5.65 19.07
C LEU A 44 29.66 4.79 18.29
N THR A 45 29.72 4.81 16.96
CA THR A 45 28.88 3.94 16.11
C THR A 45 29.16 2.46 16.34
N PHE A 46 30.42 2.09 16.57
CA PHE A 46 30.80 0.73 16.91
C PHE A 46 30.30 0.31 18.30
N ALA A 47 30.37 1.21 19.29
CA ALA A 47 29.83 0.97 20.63
C ALA A 47 28.30 0.84 20.65
N GLY A 48 27.61 1.55 19.75
CA GLY A 48 26.18 1.40 19.46
C GLY A 48 25.21 2.01 20.49
N LYS A 49 25.46 1.85 21.80
CA LYS A 49 24.60 2.38 22.87
C LYS A 49 25.36 2.66 24.16
N GLU A 50 24.79 3.53 24.99
CA GLU A 50 25.32 3.86 26.32
C GLU A 50 25.23 2.67 27.30
N PRO A 51 26.17 2.55 28.25
CA PRO A 51 27.27 3.47 28.55
C PRO A 51 28.41 3.37 27.52
N PHE A 52 28.87 4.52 27.02
CA PHE A 52 29.97 4.54 26.07
C PHE A 52 31.30 4.15 26.74
N PRO A 53 32.15 3.40 26.03
CA PRO A 53 33.49 3.05 26.51
C PRO A 53 34.40 4.27 26.64
N THR A 54 35.47 4.12 27.43
CA THR A 54 36.54 5.14 27.48
C THR A 54 37.23 5.19 26.12
N ILE A 55 37.28 6.37 25.50
CA ILE A 55 37.94 6.59 24.22
C ILE A 55 39.30 7.25 24.45
N TYR A 56 40.35 6.64 23.91
CA TYR A 56 41.69 7.19 23.82
C TYR A 56 41.93 7.80 22.44
N VAL A 57 42.56 8.97 22.43
CA VAL A 57 42.95 9.73 21.23
C VAL A 57 44.45 9.98 21.23
N ASP A 58 45.02 10.37 20.08
CA ASP A 58 46.44 10.72 19.98
C ASP A 58 46.81 11.82 20.99
N SER A 59 47.77 11.55 21.88
CA SER A 59 48.24 12.54 22.84
C SER A 59 49.02 13.66 22.15
N GLN A 60 48.90 14.87 22.70
CA GLN A 60 49.65 16.05 22.25
C GLN A 60 50.95 16.26 23.05
N LYS A 61 51.19 15.45 24.09
CA LYS A 61 52.40 15.54 24.91
C LYS A 61 53.53 14.72 24.30
N GLU A 62 54.74 15.28 24.35
CA GLU A 62 55.96 14.62 23.89
C GLU A 62 56.25 13.40 24.80
N GLY A 63 56.16 12.19 24.24
CA GLY A 63 56.42 10.92 24.95
C GLY A 63 55.18 10.13 25.38
N GLU A 64 53.97 10.69 25.29
CA GLU A 64 52.73 9.95 25.50
C GLU A 64 52.11 9.62 24.13
N ARG A 65 51.70 8.36 23.90
CA ARG A 65 51.02 7.99 22.65
C ARG A 65 49.52 8.24 22.71
N TRP A 66 48.89 7.89 23.82
CA TRP A 66 47.44 7.93 24.01
C TRP A 66 47.04 8.86 25.15
N ALA A 67 45.96 9.61 24.95
CA ALA A 67 45.32 10.43 25.97
C ALA A 67 43.81 10.19 25.97
N VAL A 68 43.17 10.24 27.13
CA VAL A 68 41.70 10.14 27.20
C VAL A 68 41.07 11.32 26.48
N ILE A 69 40.04 11.06 25.66
CA ILE A 69 39.30 12.10 24.94
C ILE A 69 38.80 13.18 25.92
N SER A 70 38.97 14.45 25.55
CA SER A 70 38.52 15.53 26.43
C SER A 70 36.99 15.55 26.55
N LYS A 71 36.48 16.01 27.70
CA LYS A 71 35.02 16.13 27.95
C LYS A 71 34.31 16.96 26.87
N THR A 72 34.96 18.01 26.36
CA THR A 72 34.42 18.88 25.31
C THR A 72 34.37 18.17 23.95
N GLN A 73 35.41 17.42 23.58
CA GLN A 73 35.42 16.62 22.37
C GLN A 73 34.36 15.52 22.43
N MET A 74 34.28 14.76 23.54
CA MET A 74 33.27 13.72 23.71
C MET A 74 31.85 14.26 23.57
N LYS A 75 31.54 15.40 24.19
CA LYS A 75 30.22 16.06 24.09
C LYS A 75 29.87 16.46 22.65
N ASN A 76 30.86 16.92 21.87
CA ASN A 76 30.63 17.29 20.46
C ASN A 76 30.40 16.06 19.58
N VAL A 77 31.17 14.99 19.78
CA VAL A 77 31.01 13.73 19.04
C VAL A 77 29.67 13.07 19.37
N MET A 78 29.27 13.06 20.65
CA MET A 78 27.94 12.58 21.08
C MET A 78 26.79 13.32 20.38
N LYS A 79 26.89 14.64 20.19
CA LYS A 79 25.86 15.41 19.45
C LYS A 79 25.78 15.01 17.98
N VAL A 80 26.91 14.74 17.34
CA VAL A 80 26.95 14.30 15.94
C VAL A 80 26.38 12.88 15.83
N PHE A 81 26.78 11.99 16.73
CA PHE A 81 26.26 10.62 16.81
C PHE A 81 24.73 10.59 16.98
N ALA A 82 24.19 11.36 17.93
CA ALA A 82 22.74 11.46 18.14
C ALA A 82 22.01 11.97 16.88
N ARG A 83 22.60 12.94 16.16
CA ARG A 83 22.02 13.48 14.92
C ARG A 83 22.04 12.47 13.78
N GLU A 84 23.08 11.65 13.66
CA GLU A 84 23.16 10.57 12.67
C GLU A 84 22.21 9.42 12.99
N GLN A 85 22.11 9.04 14.27
CA GLN A 85 21.17 8.03 14.73
C GLN A 85 19.73 8.43 14.41
N MET A 86 19.33 9.68 14.72
CA MET A 86 18.01 10.20 14.33
C MET A 86 17.76 10.19 12.82
N LYS A 87 18.79 10.45 11.99
CA LYS A 87 18.66 10.39 10.52
C LYS A 87 18.51 8.95 10.03
N SER A 88 19.31 8.02 10.52
CA SER A 88 19.19 6.59 10.19
C SER A 88 17.82 6.07 10.61
N ASP A 89 17.43 6.29 11.87
CA ASP A 89 16.14 5.84 12.39
C ASP A 89 14.97 6.41 11.58
N SER A 90 15.05 7.67 11.15
CA SER A 90 14.02 8.27 10.29
C SER A 90 13.95 7.64 8.90
N LYS A 91 15.11 7.27 8.33
CA LYS A 91 15.21 6.62 7.03
C LYS A 91 14.73 5.18 7.10
N ASP A 92 15.18 4.43 8.09
CA ASP A 92 14.84 3.03 8.34
C ASP A 92 13.34 2.91 8.65
N LYS A 93 12.77 3.83 9.43
CA LYS A 93 11.32 3.90 9.67
C LYS A 93 10.54 4.14 8.38
N LYS A 94 11.01 5.03 7.49
CA LYS A 94 10.36 5.31 6.21
C LYS A 94 10.44 4.12 5.25
N GLU A 95 11.59 3.46 5.18
CA GLU A 95 11.78 2.26 4.35
C GLU A 95 10.94 1.08 4.86
N ALA A 96 10.86 0.89 6.18
CA ALA A 96 9.99 -0.10 6.80
C ALA A 96 8.50 0.17 6.52
N GLU A 97 8.05 1.42 6.67
CA GLU A 97 6.66 1.82 6.36
C GLU A 97 6.31 1.62 4.88
N ASP A 98 7.23 1.98 3.97
CA ASP A 98 7.05 1.77 2.53
C ASP A 98 7.03 0.28 2.16
N SER A 99 7.85 -0.55 2.82
CA SER A 99 7.86 -2.00 2.61
C SER A 99 6.57 -2.65 3.11
N GLU A 100 6.11 -2.28 4.31
CA GLU A 100 4.86 -2.78 4.89
C GLU A 100 3.66 -2.36 4.04
N ARG A 101 3.66 -1.13 3.49
CA ARG A 101 2.63 -0.68 2.55
C ARG A 101 2.62 -1.50 1.25
N ARG A 102 3.79 -1.85 0.71
CA ARG A 102 3.89 -2.69 -0.50
C ARG A 102 3.38 -4.11 -0.25
N GLU A 103 3.69 -4.68 0.90
CA GLU A 103 3.27 -6.02 1.28
C GLU A 103 1.75 -6.10 1.48
N LYS A 104 1.17 -5.14 2.22
CA LYS A 104 -0.30 -4.99 2.35
C LYS A 104 -0.99 -4.89 0.99
N ASN A 105 -0.48 -4.04 0.10
CA ASN A 105 -1.04 -3.90 -1.25
C ASN A 105 -0.94 -5.20 -2.08
N LEU A 106 0.14 -5.98 -1.93
CA LEU A 106 0.31 -7.24 -2.63
C LEU A 106 -0.62 -8.33 -2.10
N GLU A 107 -0.82 -8.41 -0.79
CA GLU A 107 -1.77 -9.34 -0.18
C GLU A 107 -3.22 -9.00 -0.52
N GLU A 108 -3.58 -7.71 -0.51
CA GLU A 108 -4.90 -7.23 -0.96
C GLU A 108 -5.13 -7.60 -2.42
N ALA A 109 -4.13 -7.43 -3.30
CA ALA A 109 -4.23 -7.82 -4.70
C ALA A 109 -4.38 -9.35 -4.89
N LYS A 110 -3.69 -10.16 -4.08
CA LYS A 110 -3.80 -11.64 -4.13
C LYS A 110 -5.18 -12.15 -3.71
N LYS A 111 -5.90 -11.41 -2.87
CA LYS A 111 -7.28 -11.76 -2.46
C LYS A 111 -8.33 -11.50 -3.54
N ILE A 112 -7.99 -10.75 -4.59
CA ILE A 112 -8.92 -10.48 -5.69
C ILE A 112 -8.91 -11.66 -6.65
N THR A 113 -9.81 -12.61 -6.41
CA THR A 113 -10.12 -13.68 -7.37
C THR A 113 -11.02 -13.11 -8.46
N ILE A 114 -10.50 -13.00 -9.69
CA ILE A 114 -11.30 -12.62 -10.85
C ILE A 114 -11.98 -13.88 -11.38
N GLU A 115 -13.18 -14.15 -10.91
CA GLU A 115 -14.01 -15.26 -11.39
C GLU A 115 -14.69 -14.88 -12.72
N ASN A 116 -14.72 -15.84 -13.64
CA ASN A 116 -15.45 -15.68 -14.89
C ASN A 116 -16.94 -15.89 -14.61
N ASP A 117 -17.76 -14.90 -14.94
CA ASP A 117 -19.21 -15.04 -14.88
C ASP A 117 -19.67 -16.11 -15.87
N SER A 118 -20.15 -17.23 -15.32
CA SER A 118 -20.65 -18.40 -16.06
C SER A 118 -22.01 -18.16 -16.69
N SER A 119 -22.69 -17.05 -16.38
CA SER A 119 -23.94 -16.64 -17.04
C SER A 119 -23.71 -15.95 -18.40
N LEU A 120 -22.48 -15.51 -18.66
CA LEU A 120 -22.11 -14.83 -19.91
C LEU A 120 -21.46 -15.80 -20.89
N PRO A 121 -21.64 -15.60 -22.22
CA PRO A 121 -21.04 -16.46 -23.24
C PRO A 121 -19.52 -16.52 -23.08
N GLU A 122 -18.93 -17.68 -23.43
CA GLU A 122 -17.49 -17.86 -23.36
C GLU A 122 -16.77 -16.85 -24.26
N PRO A 123 -15.79 -16.10 -23.74
CA PRO A 123 -15.13 -15.07 -24.51
C PRO A 123 -14.23 -15.67 -25.59
N LYS A 124 -14.35 -15.16 -26.82
CA LYS A 124 -13.47 -15.57 -27.92
C LYS A 124 -12.09 -14.95 -27.75
N THR A 125 -11.04 -15.77 -27.80
CA THR A 125 -9.66 -15.27 -27.68
C THR A 125 -9.17 -14.75 -29.03
N VAL A 126 -8.82 -13.46 -29.10
CA VAL A 126 -8.46 -12.77 -30.37
C VAL A 126 -7.35 -11.73 -30.18
N LYS A 127 -6.71 -11.34 -31.29
CA LYS A 127 -5.70 -10.26 -31.34
C LYS A 127 -6.34 -8.90 -31.59
N ILE A 128 -5.65 -7.82 -31.22
CA ILE A 128 -6.21 -6.46 -31.27
C ILE A 128 -6.66 -6.08 -32.70
N TYR A 129 -5.89 -6.43 -33.74
CA TYR A 129 -6.26 -6.10 -35.12
C TYR A 129 -7.55 -6.78 -35.62
N GLN A 130 -8.02 -7.85 -34.94
CA GLN A 130 -9.21 -8.61 -35.32
C GLN A 130 -10.48 -8.14 -34.58
N LEU A 131 -10.39 -7.06 -33.79
CA LEU A 131 -11.50 -6.61 -32.95
C LEU A 131 -12.58 -5.84 -33.70
N GLU A 132 -12.28 -5.27 -34.85
CA GLU A 132 -13.24 -4.49 -35.64
C GLU A 132 -14.52 -5.26 -36.01
N PRO A 133 -14.47 -6.51 -36.49
CA PRO A 133 -15.68 -7.30 -36.76
C PRO A 133 -16.38 -7.85 -35.49
N LEU A 134 -15.76 -7.77 -34.31
CA LEU A 134 -16.26 -8.38 -33.06
C LEU A 134 -16.86 -7.34 -32.10
N ARG A 135 -17.27 -6.18 -32.62
CA ARG A 135 -17.89 -5.12 -31.81
C ARG A 135 -19.22 -5.61 -31.23
N GLY A 136 -19.38 -5.46 -29.92
CA GLY A 136 -20.56 -5.92 -29.18
C GLY A 136 -20.46 -7.36 -28.67
N GLU A 137 -19.41 -8.10 -29.05
CA GLU A 137 -19.16 -9.46 -28.56
C GLU A 137 -18.20 -9.49 -27.37
N ARG A 138 -18.30 -10.54 -26.56
CA ARG A 138 -17.38 -10.78 -25.45
C ARG A 138 -16.09 -11.40 -25.97
N VAL A 139 -14.96 -10.73 -25.76
CA VAL A 139 -13.64 -11.17 -26.23
C VAL A 139 -12.63 -11.28 -25.10
N LYS A 140 -11.62 -12.12 -25.32
CA LYS A 140 -10.44 -12.24 -24.45
C LYS A 140 -9.21 -11.82 -25.24
N VAL A 141 -8.50 -10.80 -24.76
CA VAL A 141 -7.32 -10.26 -25.44
C VAL A 141 -6.13 -10.33 -24.49
N PHE A 142 -5.04 -10.93 -24.96
CA PHE A 142 -3.76 -10.95 -24.25
C PHE A 142 -2.87 -9.83 -24.76
N GLY A 143 -2.17 -9.14 -23.86
CA GLY A 143 -1.22 -8.09 -24.23
C GLY A 143 -0.47 -7.52 -23.02
N TRP A 144 0.34 -6.52 -23.29
CA TRP A 144 1.10 -5.76 -22.31
C TRP A 144 0.44 -4.41 -22.05
N VAL A 145 0.41 -4.00 -20.79
CA VAL A 145 -0.05 -2.66 -20.40
C VAL A 145 0.94 -1.64 -20.93
N HIS A 146 0.52 -0.83 -21.91
CA HIS A 146 1.33 0.25 -22.46
C HIS A 146 1.17 1.54 -21.66
N ARG A 147 -0.06 1.87 -21.27
CA ARG A 147 -0.36 3.04 -20.44
C ARG A 147 -1.42 2.69 -19.40
N MET A 148 -1.28 3.23 -18.21
CA MET A 148 -2.22 3.05 -17.10
C MET A 148 -2.53 4.39 -16.47
N ARG A 149 -3.81 4.72 -16.33
CA ARG A 149 -4.29 5.92 -15.64
C ARG A 149 -5.36 5.54 -14.62
N LYS A 150 -5.11 5.89 -13.37
CA LYS A 150 -6.11 5.82 -12.29
C LYS A 150 -6.85 7.15 -12.20
N GLN A 151 -8.17 7.11 -12.14
CA GLN A 151 -9.01 8.28 -11.90
C GLN A 151 -9.91 8.03 -10.69
N GLY A 152 -9.66 8.76 -9.60
CA GLY A 152 -10.29 8.48 -8.32
C GLY A 152 -9.88 7.10 -7.77
N LYS A 153 -10.76 6.50 -6.97
CA LYS A 153 -10.52 5.19 -6.34
C LYS A 153 -11.00 4.00 -7.18
N ASN A 154 -11.83 4.23 -8.22
CA ASN A 154 -12.68 3.17 -8.79
C ASN A 154 -12.60 3.01 -10.32
N LEU A 155 -11.86 3.88 -11.02
CA LEU A 155 -11.73 3.84 -12.47
C LEU A 155 -10.26 3.68 -12.85
N LEU A 156 -10.00 2.64 -13.63
CA LEU A 156 -8.68 2.34 -14.17
C LEU A 156 -8.77 2.28 -15.69
N PHE A 157 -8.12 3.21 -16.37
CA PHE A 157 -7.97 3.23 -17.81
C PHE A 157 -6.65 2.56 -18.18
N ILE A 158 -6.72 1.50 -18.97
CA ILE A 158 -5.56 0.77 -19.49
C ILE A 158 -5.53 0.92 -21.00
N VAL A 159 -4.35 1.19 -21.55
CA VAL A 159 -4.08 1.00 -22.98
C VAL A 159 -3.28 -0.29 -23.09
N LEU A 160 -3.88 -1.33 -23.65
CA LEU A 160 -3.27 -2.63 -23.90
C LEU A 160 -2.60 -2.64 -25.28
N ARG A 161 -1.44 -3.27 -25.41
CA ARG A 161 -0.71 -3.46 -26.66
C ARG A 161 -0.30 -4.92 -26.80
N ASP A 162 -0.49 -5.52 -27.98
CA ASP A 162 -0.12 -6.92 -28.25
C ASP A 162 0.87 -7.09 -29.42
N GLY A 163 1.42 -5.96 -29.93
CA GLY A 163 2.26 -5.90 -31.12
C GLY A 163 1.50 -5.64 -32.41
N THR A 164 0.20 -5.96 -32.45
CA THR A 164 -0.68 -5.75 -33.62
C THR A 164 -1.50 -4.46 -33.55
N GLY A 165 -1.61 -3.86 -32.36
CA GLY A 165 -2.28 -2.58 -32.19
C GLY A 165 -2.32 -2.11 -30.75
N PHE A 166 -3.17 -1.11 -30.50
CA PHE A 166 -3.48 -0.59 -29.18
C PHE A 166 -4.99 -0.69 -28.93
N LEU A 167 -5.37 -1.09 -27.72
CA LEU A 167 -6.75 -1.21 -27.28
C LEU A 167 -6.94 -0.41 -25.99
N GLN A 168 -7.89 0.52 -25.98
CA GLN A 168 -8.30 1.19 -24.74
C GLN A 168 -9.28 0.30 -23.98
N CYS A 169 -8.98 0.04 -22.71
CA CYS A 169 -9.78 -0.76 -21.80
C CYS A 169 -10.12 0.10 -20.58
N VAL A 170 -11.36 -0.01 -20.12
CA VAL A 170 -11.81 0.59 -18.85
C VAL A 170 -12.07 -0.54 -17.88
N LEU A 171 -11.35 -0.53 -16.76
CA LEU A 171 -11.59 -1.43 -15.64
C LEU A 171 -12.31 -0.62 -14.56
N ASN A 172 -13.55 -0.99 -14.30
CA ASN A 172 -14.32 -0.49 -13.18
C ASN A 172 -14.12 -1.48 -12.03
N ASP A 173 -13.63 -0.97 -10.90
CA ASP A 173 -12.81 -1.70 -9.94
C ASP A 173 -13.55 -2.71 -9.03
N LYS A 174 -14.54 -3.45 -9.51
CA LYS A 174 -15.07 -4.59 -8.76
C LYS A 174 -15.41 -5.73 -9.72
N LEU A 175 -15.02 -6.95 -9.38
CA LEU A 175 -16.05 -7.97 -9.40
C LEU A 175 -17.21 -7.45 -8.54
N ASP A 176 -18.32 -7.11 -9.20
CA ASP A 176 -19.63 -6.72 -8.67
C ASP A 176 -19.87 -5.24 -8.24
N LEU A 177 -20.12 -4.37 -9.23
CA LEU A 177 -20.68 -3.02 -9.06
C LEU A 177 -21.95 -3.01 -8.19
N LEU A 178 -22.79 -4.04 -8.29
CA LEU A 178 -24.06 -4.13 -7.57
C LEU A 178 -23.82 -4.25 -6.07
N SER A 179 -22.89 -5.11 -5.65
CA SER A 179 -22.47 -5.19 -4.24
C SER A 179 -21.93 -3.86 -3.70
N ARG A 180 -21.28 -3.03 -4.53
CA ARG A 180 -20.76 -1.70 -4.13
C ARG A 180 -21.89 -0.69 -3.92
N LEU A 181 -22.92 -0.73 -4.76
CA LEU A 181 -24.14 0.08 -4.58
C LEU A 181 -24.88 -0.33 -3.30
N GLU A 182 -25.00 -1.62 -3.04
CA GLU A 182 -25.57 -2.16 -1.80
C GLU A 182 -24.82 -1.68 -0.55
N ASP A 183 -23.49 -1.80 -0.56
CA ASP A 183 -22.62 -1.35 0.53
C ASP A 183 -22.77 0.16 0.78
N LEU A 184 -22.77 0.97 -0.27
CA LEU A 184 -22.90 2.43 -0.16
C LEU A 184 -24.24 2.84 0.46
N VAL A 185 -25.35 2.28 -0.04
CA VAL A 185 -26.69 2.62 0.45
C VAL A 185 -26.85 2.20 1.92
N CYS A 186 -26.48 0.97 2.27
CA CYS A 186 -26.59 0.49 3.64
C CYS A 186 -25.67 1.23 4.62
N ASP A 187 -24.41 1.49 4.25
CA ASP A 187 -23.45 2.18 5.14
C ASP A 187 -23.86 3.64 5.39
N VAL A 188 -24.36 4.35 4.36
CA VAL A 188 -24.87 5.72 4.54
C VAL A 188 -26.08 5.73 5.47
N VAL A 189 -27.05 4.82 5.26
CA VAL A 189 -28.21 4.69 6.14
C VAL A 189 -27.79 4.41 7.58
N ASP A 190 -26.87 3.46 7.79
CA ASP A 190 -26.36 3.14 9.12
C ASP A 190 -25.68 4.33 9.81
N ARG A 191 -24.92 5.14 9.07
CA ARG A 191 -24.28 6.34 9.61
C ARG A 191 -25.29 7.41 9.99
N VAL A 192 -26.33 7.62 9.17
CA VAL A 192 -27.40 8.58 9.49
C VAL A 192 -28.15 8.13 10.74
N LEU A 193 -28.51 6.85 10.83
CA LEU A 193 -29.19 6.27 11.99
C LEU A 193 -28.36 6.33 13.28
N LYS A 194 -27.03 6.30 13.17
CA LYS A 194 -26.10 6.47 14.31
C LYS A 194 -25.79 7.94 14.63
N SER A 195 -26.23 8.88 13.79
CA SER A 195 -25.97 10.31 13.98
C SER A 195 -27.06 10.97 14.84
N PRO A 196 -26.79 12.16 15.41
CA PRO A 196 -27.81 12.94 16.11
C PRO A 196 -29.03 13.31 15.25
N ALA A 197 -28.92 13.23 13.91
CA ALA A 197 -30.00 13.51 12.98
C ALA A 197 -30.98 12.33 12.80
N ALA A 198 -30.75 11.18 13.43
CA ALA A 198 -31.62 10.01 13.31
C ALA A 198 -33.06 10.30 13.76
N SER A 199 -33.26 11.15 14.78
CA SER A 199 -34.59 11.54 15.25
C SER A 199 -35.38 12.31 14.20
N LEU A 200 -34.72 13.13 13.37
CA LEU A 200 -35.36 13.87 12.29
C LEU A 200 -35.85 12.93 11.18
N LEU A 201 -35.11 11.86 10.88
CA LEU A 201 -35.51 10.87 9.89
C LEU A 201 -36.84 10.22 10.26
N TYR A 202 -37.01 9.81 11.53
CA TYR A 202 -38.25 9.19 12.00
C TYR A 202 -39.40 10.18 12.23
N GLN A 203 -39.12 11.49 12.32
CA GLN A 203 -40.19 12.50 12.30
C GLN A 203 -40.78 12.67 10.89
N VAL A 204 -39.94 12.60 9.85
CA VAL A 204 -40.37 12.76 8.45
C VAL A 204 -40.89 11.45 7.85
N ASN A 205 -40.28 10.32 8.23
CA ASN A 205 -40.66 8.98 7.78
C ASN A 205 -40.67 7.99 8.96
N PRO A 206 -41.77 7.95 9.75
CA PRO A 206 -41.86 7.14 10.97
C PRO A 206 -41.69 5.63 10.74
N ASP A 207 -42.14 5.12 9.59
CA ASP A 207 -42.09 3.69 9.24
C ASP A 207 -40.82 3.29 8.49
N PHE A 208 -39.79 4.15 8.49
CA PHE A 208 -38.54 3.89 7.79
C PHE A 208 -37.88 2.59 8.26
N LYS A 209 -37.68 1.67 7.32
CA LYS A 209 -36.98 0.40 7.53
C LYS A 209 -35.63 0.44 6.80
N PRO A 210 -34.49 0.29 7.50
CA PRO A 210 -33.20 0.26 6.85
C PRO A 210 -33.11 -0.92 5.87
N PRO A 211 -32.55 -0.71 4.67
CA PRO A 211 -32.45 -1.76 3.66
C PRO A 211 -31.45 -2.83 4.11
N LYS A 212 -31.76 -4.09 3.79
CA LYS A 212 -30.92 -5.25 4.14
C LYS A 212 -30.23 -5.79 2.90
N ARG A 213 -28.95 -6.13 3.06
CA ARG A 213 -28.15 -6.82 2.03
C ARG A 213 -28.40 -8.34 2.08
N PRO A 214 -28.28 -9.06 0.94
CA PRO A 214 -28.09 -8.52 -0.42
C PRO A 214 -29.39 -7.95 -1.00
N PHE A 215 -29.29 -6.99 -1.93
CA PHE A 215 -30.48 -6.46 -2.61
C PHE A 215 -30.99 -7.46 -3.66
N LYS A 216 -32.30 -7.42 -3.93
CA LYS A 216 -32.93 -8.22 -4.98
C LYS A 216 -32.36 -7.81 -6.34
N ARG A 217 -31.80 -8.79 -7.06
CA ARG A 217 -31.30 -8.62 -8.44
C ARG A 217 -32.42 -8.98 -9.42
N ILE A 218 -32.70 -8.10 -10.37
CA ILE A 218 -33.70 -8.31 -11.43
C ILE A 218 -33.14 -7.74 -12.74
N ASN A 219 -33.26 -8.49 -13.84
CA ASN A 219 -32.90 -7.94 -15.16
C ASN A 219 -33.98 -6.98 -15.63
N TYR A 220 -33.62 -6.07 -16.54
CA TYR A 220 -34.58 -5.13 -17.12
C TYR A 220 -35.75 -5.85 -17.81
N SER A 221 -35.50 -6.92 -18.58
CA SER A 221 -36.56 -7.75 -19.19
C SER A 221 -37.54 -8.31 -18.16
N ASP A 222 -36.99 -8.83 -17.05
CA ASP A 222 -37.77 -9.47 -16.00
C ASP A 222 -38.56 -8.44 -15.19
N ALA A 223 -38.02 -7.22 -15.05
CA ALA A 223 -38.73 -6.10 -14.45
C ALA A 223 -39.93 -5.66 -15.29
N ILE A 224 -39.80 -5.62 -16.62
CA ILE A 224 -40.94 -5.32 -17.53
C ILE A 224 -42.03 -6.39 -17.41
N ILE A 225 -41.66 -7.67 -17.34
CA ILE A 225 -42.62 -8.76 -17.12
C ILE A 225 -43.31 -8.60 -15.77
N TRP A 226 -42.53 -8.35 -14.70
CA TRP A 226 -43.05 -8.16 -13.36
C TRP A 226 -44.07 -7.00 -13.28
N LEU A 227 -43.80 -5.88 -13.95
CA LEU A 227 -44.73 -4.75 -14.03
C LEU A 227 -46.06 -5.14 -14.69
N LYS A 228 -46.02 -5.90 -15.79
CA LYS A 228 -47.23 -6.39 -16.47
C LYS A 228 -48.03 -7.36 -15.61
N GLU A 229 -47.35 -8.30 -14.93
CA GLU A 229 -48.00 -9.29 -14.05
C GLU A 229 -48.69 -8.65 -12.85
N HIS A 230 -48.20 -7.50 -12.38
CA HIS A 230 -48.77 -6.77 -11.24
C HIS A 230 -49.72 -5.64 -11.68
N ASP A 231 -50.11 -5.59 -12.95
CA ASP A 231 -50.97 -4.57 -13.57
C ASP A 231 -50.48 -3.12 -13.38
N ILE A 232 -49.16 -2.92 -13.36
CA ILE A 232 -48.53 -1.60 -13.22
C ILE A 232 -48.33 -1.00 -14.62
N LYS A 233 -49.13 0.03 -14.91
CA LYS A 233 -49.18 0.75 -16.19
C LYS A 233 -48.52 2.13 -16.10
N LYS A 234 -48.27 2.73 -17.26
CA LYS A 234 -47.91 4.14 -17.39
C LYS A 234 -49.12 5.03 -17.09
N ASP A 235 -48.90 6.34 -17.00
CA ASP A 235 -49.95 7.34 -16.77
C ASP A 235 -50.99 7.38 -17.91
N ASP A 236 -50.63 6.97 -19.11
CA ASP A 236 -51.52 6.85 -20.27
C ASP A 236 -52.32 5.53 -20.32
N GLY A 237 -52.13 4.64 -19.34
CA GLY A 237 -52.78 3.34 -19.25
C GLY A 237 -52.15 2.24 -20.11
N THR A 238 -51.07 2.53 -20.83
CA THR A 238 -50.32 1.52 -21.59
C THR A 238 -49.30 0.79 -20.71
N TYR A 239 -48.86 -0.40 -21.15
CA TYR A 239 -47.81 -1.13 -20.44
C TYR A 239 -46.42 -0.69 -20.89
N TYR A 240 -45.43 -0.85 -19.99
CA TYR A 240 -44.02 -0.67 -20.34
C TYR A 240 -43.56 -1.74 -21.34
N GLU A 241 -42.75 -1.32 -22.32
CA GLU A 241 -42.18 -2.20 -23.32
C GLU A 241 -40.64 -2.19 -23.27
N PHE A 242 -40.04 -3.28 -23.77
CA PHE A 242 -38.60 -3.45 -23.74
C PHE A 242 -37.92 -2.49 -24.72
N GLY A 243 -36.98 -1.68 -24.23
CA GLY A 243 -36.20 -0.76 -25.07
C GLY A 243 -36.86 0.60 -25.27
N GLU A 244 -37.95 0.90 -24.57
CA GLU A 244 -38.53 2.23 -24.56
C GLU A 244 -37.55 3.24 -23.93
N VAL A 245 -37.29 4.32 -24.67
CA VAL A 245 -36.45 5.44 -24.22
C VAL A 245 -37.40 6.62 -23.99
N HIS A 246 -37.64 6.96 -22.72
CA HIS A 246 -38.40 8.18 -22.39
C HIS A 246 -37.49 9.38 -22.68
N PHE A 247 -37.80 10.11 -23.75
CA PHE A 247 -37.24 11.43 -24.01
C PHE A 247 -38.19 12.48 -23.46
N ASP A 248 -38.18 12.64 -22.13
CA ASP A 248 -38.84 13.79 -21.52
C ASP A 248 -37.85 14.96 -21.57
N TYR A 249 -37.88 15.71 -22.66
CA TYR A 249 -37.38 17.07 -22.67
C TYR A 249 -38.56 18.00 -22.39
N GLU A 250 -38.68 18.41 -21.12
CA GLU A 250 -39.34 19.68 -20.77
C GLU A 250 -38.28 20.78 -20.58
#